data_AF-A0A640NYN7-F1
#
_entry.id   AF-A0A640NYN7-F1
#
_cell.length_a   1.000
_cell.length_b   1.000
_cell.length_c   1.000
_cell.angle_alpha   90.00
_cell.angle_beta   90.00
_cell.angle_gamma   90.00
#
_symmetry.space_group_name_H-M   'P 1'
#
loop_
_entity.id
_entity.type
_entity.pdbx_description
1 polymer ?
#
loop_
_entity_poly.entity_id
_entity_poly.type
_entity_poly.pdbx_seq_one_letter_code
_entity_poly.pdbx_strand_id
1 'polypeptide(L)'
;MTPTEADIMDIITQNETTKYRFAIKPLCAVIGTLLLGNLNEVQAKLDITANASAEGIFQDIDSEENGTFSFTTLSVNPSVNAAYQSRTFNGLWQGKLTHLERDNSDLSREDTYGEYSYSANWAPFDEALVFQASGALSYQNAQAGNFLVSDFFTNADALAKTRSNRFGVSTTMSQGDWVRGTGQASYSDVASERNALNNGFALDNDTYQLSGNLFNGDRAEYLIWNVSGSFQNTDRAVASEGDFISRNASGFLDIHFLKNWALRVTGSHEGNQISGRNDTASLVRKFNSYGAGLTYRQSSNRYISITANTTDSDIESDDGETFVGLDLQWALSPRTSINANYGRRFFGETAGANISYNSKYLRTSFGYSEDVTNTSRLLANPENLGVFVCPVNSSGISSCFQPNSLNYVPNADEQFVQITSQNLEFNDDIIVRKSSNFQIGYDFSRVTLGMSWRYSEDDALDQDRLTRTYSVGSTLAYRIGSYTNVNASVNYANITQRSEALDSGESDNWNATIGIDRTFGQTLEVSANINFVDRSGDLVNGAGTGNGFLGANFTDRRVTLGITYTYQ
;
A
#
# COMPACT_ATOMS: atom_id res chain seq x y z
N MET A 1 36.34 6.80 -11.28
CA MET A 1 35.99 6.67 -12.71
C MET A 1 34.54 7.12 -12.79
N THR A 2 34.31 8.26 -13.44
CA THR A 2 33.12 9.12 -13.31
C THR A 2 31.82 8.42 -13.68
N PRO A 3 30.78 8.44 -12.83
CA PRO A 3 29.43 8.04 -13.22
C PRO A 3 28.74 9.18 -13.97
N THR A 4 28.09 8.83 -15.07
CA THR A 4 27.32 9.69 -15.96
C THR A 4 25.97 10.03 -15.34
N GLU A 5 25.63 11.33 -15.30
CA GLU A 5 24.29 11.88 -15.13
C GLU A 5 23.28 11.18 -16.04
N ALA A 6 22.18 10.70 -15.47
CA ALA A 6 20.95 10.45 -16.19
C ALA A 6 20.01 11.63 -15.91
N ASP A 7 20.12 12.64 -16.75
CA ASP A 7 19.28 13.82 -16.77
C ASP A 7 17.84 13.41 -17.12
N ILE A 8 16.87 13.89 -16.33
CA ILE A 8 15.45 13.70 -16.57
C ILE A 8 15.09 14.59 -17.76
N MET A 9 14.83 14.00 -18.93
CA MET A 9 14.35 14.76 -20.08
C MET A 9 13.00 15.42 -19.76
N ASP A 10 13.04 16.74 -19.65
CA ASP A 10 11.91 17.65 -19.80
C ASP A 10 11.14 17.32 -21.09
N ILE A 11 9.86 17.00 -20.94
CA ILE A 11 8.87 17.19 -22.01
C ILE A 11 7.89 18.25 -21.49
N ILE A 12 8.35 19.50 -21.50
CA ILE A 12 7.46 20.65 -21.58
C ILE A 12 7.24 20.89 -23.07
N THR A 13 6.16 20.35 -23.63
CA THR A 13 5.78 20.64 -25.02
C THR A 13 5.09 22.00 -25.10
N GLN A 14 5.88 23.05 -25.38
CA GLN A 14 5.39 24.13 -26.23
C GLN A 14 5.40 23.68 -27.69
N ASN A 15 4.39 24.15 -28.42
CA ASN A 15 3.96 23.71 -29.72
C ASN A 15 4.98 24.07 -30.83
N GLU A 16 5.84 23.13 -31.26
CA GLU A 16 6.56 23.23 -32.54
C GLU A 16 6.54 21.91 -33.31
N THR A 17 5.92 21.95 -34.49
CA THR A 17 5.87 20.86 -35.46
C THR A 17 7.27 20.56 -36.01
N THR A 18 7.92 19.49 -35.53
CA THR A 18 9.17 19.00 -36.13
C THR A 18 9.14 17.48 -36.33
N LYS A 19 9.17 17.04 -37.59
CA LYS A 19 9.24 15.64 -37.99
C LYS A 19 10.60 15.03 -37.60
N TYR A 20 10.60 14.06 -36.69
CA TYR A 20 11.76 13.20 -36.44
C TYR A 20 11.46 11.72 -36.74
N ARG A 21 12.34 11.14 -37.56
CA ARG A 21 12.40 9.71 -37.87
C ARG A 21 12.94 8.95 -36.64
N PHE A 22 12.15 8.03 -36.10
CA PHE A 22 12.60 7.10 -35.07
C PHE A 22 13.62 6.11 -35.65
N ALA A 23 14.86 6.19 -35.16
CA ALA A 23 15.87 5.15 -35.33
C ALA A 23 15.97 4.38 -34.00
N ILE A 24 15.27 3.25 -33.90
CA ILE A 24 15.33 2.34 -32.76
C ILE A 24 16.68 1.60 -32.81
N LYS A 25 17.55 1.83 -31.82
CA LYS A 25 18.70 0.96 -31.54
C LYS A 25 18.30 -0.12 -30.52
N PRO A 26 18.90 -1.32 -30.60
CA PRO A 26 18.30 -2.54 -30.06
C PRO A 26 18.76 -2.80 -28.63
N LEU A 27 17.88 -2.57 -27.65
CA LEU A 27 18.02 -3.15 -26.30
C LEU A 27 16.83 -4.05 -25.93
N CYS A 28 15.83 -4.19 -26.80
CA CYS A 28 14.64 -5.01 -26.56
C CYS A 28 14.78 -6.50 -26.97
N ALA A 29 15.98 -6.96 -27.33
CA ALA A 29 16.17 -8.29 -27.94
C ALA A 29 16.67 -9.39 -26.98
N VAL A 30 16.82 -9.14 -25.68
CA VAL A 30 17.40 -10.13 -24.73
C VAL A 30 16.34 -10.82 -23.85
N ILE A 31 15.10 -10.34 -23.79
CA ILE A 31 14.03 -10.98 -23.00
C ILE A 31 13.21 -11.99 -23.84
N GLY A 32 13.36 -11.99 -25.17
CA GLY A 32 12.56 -12.82 -26.08
C GLY A 32 13.05 -14.25 -26.34
N THR A 33 14.25 -14.66 -25.90
CA THR A 33 14.88 -15.91 -26.38
C THR A 33 15.14 -17.00 -25.33
N LEU A 34 14.73 -16.82 -24.06
CA LEU A 34 14.84 -17.86 -23.03
C LEU A 34 13.53 -18.60 -22.70
N LEU A 35 12.42 -18.31 -23.40
CA LEU A 35 11.10 -18.87 -23.10
C LEU A 35 10.63 -20.00 -24.05
N LEU A 36 11.45 -20.45 -25.00
CA LEU A 36 11.09 -21.53 -25.93
C LEU A 36 11.87 -22.80 -25.61
N GLY A 37 11.52 -23.42 -24.50
CA GLY A 37 12.12 -24.69 -24.10
C GLY A 37 11.38 -25.32 -22.93
N ASN A 38 10.13 -25.73 -23.16
CA ASN A 38 9.43 -26.86 -22.53
C ASN A 38 7.95 -26.78 -22.95
N LEU A 39 7.65 -27.29 -24.15
CA LEU A 39 6.29 -27.53 -24.60
C LEU A 39 5.74 -28.75 -23.85
N ASN A 40 4.96 -28.48 -22.81
CA ASN A 40 3.89 -29.37 -22.38
C ASN A 40 2.59 -28.60 -22.52
N GLU A 41 1.69 -29.13 -23.34
CA GLU A 41 0.43 -28.52 -23.75
C GLU A 41 -0.50 -28.26 -22.55
N VAL A 42 -0.51 -27.02 -22.08
CA VAL A 42 -1.67 -26.33 -21.50
C VAL A 42 -1.65 -24.91 -22.06
N GLN A 43 -2.72 -24.54 -22.74
CA GLN A 43 -2.85 -23.33 -23.55
C GLN A 43 -2.54 -22.07 -22.73
N ALA A 44 -1.48 -21.35 -23.09
CA ALA A 44 -1.23 -20.02 -22.54
C ALA A 44 -2.37 -19.08 -23.00
N LYS A 45 -2.99 -18.37 -22.05
CA LYS A 45 -4.12 -17.48 -22.31
C LYS A 45 -3.63 -16.04 -22.26
N LEU A 46 -3.80 -15.30 -23.35
CA LEU A 46 -3.59 -13.86 -23.43
C LEU A 46 -4.94 -13.21 -23.64
N ASP A 47 -5.38 -12.42 -22.66
CA ASP A 47 -6.60 -11.62 -22.74
C ASP A 47 -6.21 -10.14 -22.83
N ILE A 48 -6.70 -9.45 -23.86
CA ILE A 48 -6.51 -8.01 -24.03
C ILE A 48 -7.88 -7.36 -24.04
N THR A 49 -8.09 -6.41 -23.12
CA THR A 49 -9.35 -5.68 -23.00
C THR A 49 -9.05 -4.19 -23.07
N ALA A 50 -9.73 -3.47 -23.96
CA ALA A 50 -9.64 -2.02 -24.03
C ALA A 50 -10.98 -1.40 -23.66
N ASN A 51 -10.97 -0.29 -22.92
CA ASN A 51 -12.17 0.47 -22.62
C ASN A 51 -11.97 1.91 -23.06
N ALA A 52 -13.05 2.56 -23.49
CA ALA A 52 -13.09 4.00 -23.67
C ALA A 52 -14.31 4.54 -22.93
N SER A 53 -14.08 5.44 -21.97
CA SER A 53 -15.17 6.20 -21.33
C SER A 53 -15.12 7.67 -21.71
N ALA A 54 -16.31 8.27 -21.77
CA ALA A 54 -16.50 9.70 -21.91
C ALA A 54 -17.49 10.16 -20.83
N GLU A 55 -17.14 11.23 -20.11
CA GLU A 55 -17.91 11.72 -18.97
C GLU A 55 -18.14 13.22 -19.08
N GLY A 56 -19.39 13.65 -18.85
CA GLY A 56 -19.74 15.05 -18.63
C GLY A 56 -19.90 15.32 -17.14
N ILE A 57 -19.09 16.23 -16.61
CA ILE A 57 -18.99 16.52 -15.19
C ILE A 57 -19.40 17.97 -14.95
N PHE A 58 -20.42 18.16 -14.12
CA PHE A 58 -20.89 19.46 -13.67
C PHE A 58 -20.51 19.63 -12.22
N GLN A 59 -19.70 20.65 -11.93
CA GLN A 59 -19.08 20.86 -10.64
C GLN A 59 -19.48 22.24 -10.09
N ASP A 60 -19.85 22.28 -8.82
CA ASP A 60 -20.18 23.48 -8.06
C ASP A 60 -19.32 23.49 -6.78
N ILE A 61 -18.45 24.49 -6.67
CA ILE A 61 -17.47 24.61 -5.59
C ILE A 61 -17.74 25.88 -4.80
N ASP A 62 -17.74 25.74 -3.48
CA ASP A 62 -17.76 26.84 -2.52
C ASP A 62 -16.45 26.79 -1.73
N SER A 63 -15.58 27.78 -1.95
CA SER A 63 -14.29 27.92 -1.27
C SER A 63 -14.30 29.20 -0.43
N GLU A 64 -13.80 29.11 0.80
CA GLU A 64 -13.68 30.30 1.66
C GLU A 64 -12.70 31.34 1.09
N GLU A 65 -11.63 30.88 0.43
CA GLU A 65 -10.58 31.74 -0.12
C GLU A 65 -10.96 32.34 -1.48
N ASN A 66 -11.64 31.57 -2.34
CA ASN A 66 -11.90 31.94 -3.74
C ASN A 66 -13.38 32.16 -4.09
N GLY A 67 -14.27 32.03 -3.11
CA GLY A 67 -15.72 32.18 -3.30
C GLY A 67 -16.34 31.00 -4.05
N THR A 68 -17.52 31.24 -4.63
CA THR A 68 -18.30 30.23 -5.35
C THR A 68 -18.05 30.27 -6.86
N PHE A 69 -17.81 29.12 -7.45
CA PHE A 69 -17.65 28.97 -8.90
C PHE A 69 -18.07 27.58 -9.37
N SER A 70 -18.40 27.50 -10.65
CA SER A 70 -18.87 26.27 -11.28
C SER A 70 -18.05 25.96 -12.53
N PHE A 71 -17.79 24.68 -12.75
CA PHE A 71 -17.08 24.20 -13.94
C PHE A 71 -17.91 23.14 -14.66
N THR A 72 -17.82 23.16 -15.99
CA THR A 72 -18.25 22.03 -16.82
C THR A 72 -17.00 21.40 -17.42
N THR A 73 -16.82 20.10 -17.16
CA THR A 73 -15.65 19.34 -17.63
C THR A 73 -16.10 18.18 -18.50
N LEU A 74 -15.46 18.04 -19.67
CA LEU A 74 -15.50 16.83 -20.47
C LEU A 74 -14.26 15.99 -20.13
N SER A 75 -14.46 14.74 -19.69
CA SER A 75 -13.38 13.79 -19.44
C SER A 75 -13.43 12.66 -20.44
N VAL A 76 -12.30 12.29 -21.02
CA VAL A 76 -12.14 11.12 -21.90
C VAL A 76 -11.08 10.21 -21.30
N ASN A 77 -11.46 8.97 -20.99
CA ASN A 77 -10.58 8.02 -20.30
C ASN A 77 -10.44 6.70 -21.06
N PRO A 78 -9.54 6.60 -22.06
CA PRO A 78 -9.21 5.32 -22.65
C PRO A 78 -8.31 4.52 -21.71
N SER A 79 -8.53 3.21 -21.65
CA SER A 79 -7.68 2.26 -20.93
C SER A 79 -7.47 0.98 -21.72
N VAL A 80 -6.32 0.35 -21.51
CA VAL A 80 -5.95 -0.93 -22.14
C VAL A 80 -5.37 -1.83 -21.08
N ASN A 81 -5.74 -3.10 -21.13
CA ASN A 81 -5.31 -4.12 -20.19
C ASN A 81 -4.86 -5.34 -20.96
N ALA A 82 -3.76 -5.94 -20.50
CA ALA A 82 -3.24 -7.17 -21.04
C ALA A 82 -2.94 -8.12 -19.88
N ALA A 83 -3.62 -9.27 -19.86
CA ALA A 83 -3.43 -10.32 -18.88
C ALA A 83 -2.88 -11.57 -19.59
N TYR A 84 -1.82 -12.16 -19.05
CA TYR A 84 -1.19 -13.36 -19.58
C TYR A 84 -1.02 -14.40 -18.50
N GLN A 85 -1.58 -15.59 -18.71
CA GLN A 85 -1.52 -16.70 -17.77
C GLN A 85 -0.99 -17.98 -18.42
N SER A 86 -0.06 -18.63 -17.74
CA SER A 86 0.51 -19.94 -18.06
C SER A 86 0.73 -20.74 -16.78
N ARG A 87 1.23 -21.99 -16.89
CA ARG A 87 1.49 -22.86 -15.73
C ARG A 87 2.43 -22.23 -14.69
N THR A 88 3.47 -21.53 -15.16
CA THR A 88 4.54 -21.01 -14.29
C THR A 88 4.58 -19.50 -14.26
N PHE A 89 3.82 -18.80 -15.10
CA PHE A 89 3.88 -17.35 -15.22
C PHE A 89 2.48 -16.76 -15.24
N ASN A 90 2.26 -15.73 -14.44
CA ASN A 90 1.09 -14.86 -14.44
C ASN A 90 1.58 -13.41 -14.58
N GLY A 91 1.05 -12.66 -15.54
CA GLY A 91 1.35 -11.24 -15.68
C GLY A 91 0.13 -10.42 -16.07
N LEU A 92 0.09 -9.19 -15.57
CA LEU A 92 -0.92 -8.19 -15.83
C LEU A 92 -0.24 -6.87 -16.14
N TRP A 93 -0.74 -6.16 -17.15
CA TRP A 93 -0.40 -4.79 -17.44
C TRP A 93 -1.67 -3.99 -17.70
N GLN A 94 -1.75 -2.79 -17.16
CA GLN A 94 -2.84 -1.85 -17.34
C GLN A 94 -2.27 -0.46 -17.63
N GLY A 95 -2.83 0.22 -18.62
CA GLY A 95 -2.56 1.62 -18.91
C GLY A 95 -3.87 2.39 -19.00
N LYS A 96 -3.89 3.61 -18.44
CA LYS A 96 -5.04 4.51 -18.45
C LYS A 96 -4.56 5.92 -18.81
N LEU A 97 -5.30 6.59 -19.68
CA LEU A 97 -5.14 8.02 -19.93
C LEU A 97 -6.39 8.74 -19.45
N THR A 98 -6.23 9.92 -18.88
CA THR A 98 -7.33 10.82 -18.49
C THR A 98 -7.07 12.17 -19.13
N HIS A 99 -7.90 12.52 -20.10
CA HIS A 99 -7.86 13.83 -20.75
C HIS A 99 -9.06 14.64 -20.31
N LEU A 100 -8.83 15.87 -19.84
CA LEU A 100 -9.84 16.77 -19.29
C LEU A 100 -9.86 18.06 -20.10
N GLU A 101 -11.03 18.43 -20.61
CA GLU A 101 -11.31 19.75 -21.17
C GLU A 101 -12.28 20.47 -20.23
N ARG A 102 -11.84 21.58 -19.64
CA ARG A 102 -12.64 22.39 -18.71
C ARG A 102 -12.99 23.71 -19.34
N ASP A 103 -14.26 24.06 -19.24
CA ASP A 103 -14.77 25.34 -19.69
C ASP A 103 -15.38 26.12 -18.52
N ASN A 104 -15.04 27.41 -18.46
CA ASN A 104 -15.64 28.42 -17.61
C ASN A 104 -15.80 29.71 -18.45
N SER A 105 -16.70 30.61 -18.05
CA SER A 105 -17.11 31.80 -18.82
C SER A 105 -15.98 32.66 -19.39
N ASP A 106 -14.77 32.58 -18.81
CA ASP A 106 -13.64 33.42 -19.15
C ASP A 106 -12.36 32.66 -19.53
N LEU A 107 -12.26 31.34 -19.28
CA LEU A 107 -11.03 30.54 -19.43
C LEU A 107 -11.33 29.06 -19.74
N SER A 108 -10.72 28.53 -20.80
CA SER A 108 -10.66 27.08 -21.06
C SER A 108 -9.30 26.51 -20.65
N ARG A 109 -9.29 25.30 -20.06
CA ARG A 109 -8.07 24.59 -19.65
C ARG A 109 -8.11 23.13 -20.08
N GLU A 110 -6.99 22.63 -20.59
CA GLU A 110 -6.80 21.24 -20.98
C GLU A 110 -5.73 20.61 -20.09
N ASP A 111 -6.06 19.48 -19.45
CA ASP A 111 -5.12 18.72 -18.61
C ASP A 111 -5.10 17.26 -19.07
N THR A 112 -3.92 16.62 -19.09
CA THR A 112 -3.79 15.20 -19.46
C THR A 112 -2.92 14.45 -18.45
N TYR A 113 -3.45 13.34 -17.95
CA TYR A 113 -2.81 12.49 -16.94
C TYR A 113 -2.68 11.06 -17.48
N GLY A 114 -1.50 10.47 -17.37
CA GLY A 114 -1.24 9.09 -17.78
C GLY A 114 -0.86 8.22 -16.59
N GLU A 115 -1.53 7.09 -16.41
CA GLU A 115 -1.29 6.14 -15.33
C GLU A 115 -1.02 4.75 -15.92
N TYR A 116 -0.17 3.97 -15.27
CA TYR A 116 0.00 2.57 -15.61
C TYR A 116 0.27 1.73 -14.37
N SER A 117 -0.05 0.44 -14.46
CA SER A 117 0.34 -0.55 -13.46
C SER A 117 0.73 -1.85 -14.16
N TYR A 118 1.65 -2.58 -13.54
CA TYR A 118 2.01 -3.92 -13.99
C TYR A 118 2.30 -4.82 -12.80
N SER A 119 2.00 -6.09 -12.95
CA SER A 119 2.41 -7.15 -12.04
C SER A 119 2.80 -8.38 -12.83
N ALA A 120 3.85 -9.07 -12.41
CA ALA A 120 4.33 -10.29 -13.01
C ALA A 120 4.83 -11.21 -11.92
N ASN A 121 4.44 -12.48 -12.01
CA ASN A 121 4.78 -13.52 -11.07
C ASN A 121 5.23 -14.75 -11.86
N TRP A 122 6.49 -15.15 -11.68
CA TRP A 122 7.10 -16.29 -12.34
C TRP A 122 7.56 -17.32 -11.30
N ALA A 123 6.87 -18.46 -11.29
CA ALA A 123 7.10 -19.60 -10.42
C ALA A 123 7.59 -20.80 -11.25
N PRO A 124 8.87 -20.85 -11.66
CA PRO A 124 9.41 -21.96 -12.46
C PRO A 124 9.41 -23.30 -11.70
N PHE A 125 9.49 -23.25 -10.36
CA PHE A 125 9.51 -24.40 -9.46
C PHE A 125 8.39 -24.32 -8.44
N ASP A 126 7.18 -23.99 -8.90
CA ASP A 126 5.99 -23.80 -8.06
C ASP A 126 6.30 -22.84 -6.90
N GLU A 127 5.99 -23.20 -5.65
CA GLU A 127 6.25 -22.35 -4.47
C GLU A 127 7.71 -22.29 -4.02
N ALA A 128 8.59 -23.17 -4.55
CA ALA A 128 9.96 -23.29 -4.05
C ALA A 128 10.84 -22.09 -4.43
N LEU A 129 10.58 -21.50 -5.60
CA LEU A 129 11.25 -20.31 -6.10
C LEU A 129 10.27 -19.49 -6.94
N VAL A 130 10.04 -18.26 -6.52
CA VAL A 130 9.08 -17.35 -7.14
C VAL A 130 9.74 -15.99 -7.37
N PHE A 131 9.69 -15.50 -8.60
CA PHE A 131 10.12 -14.16 -8.98
C PHE A 131 8.89 -13.27 -9.15
N GLN A 132 8.92 -12.09 -8.55
CA GLN A 132 7.83 -11.13 -8.56
C GLN A 132 8.36 -9.80 -9.10
N ALA A 133 7.64 -9.19 -10.03
CA ALA A 133 7.88 -7.82 -10.46
C ALA A 133 6.54 -7.07 -10.41
N SER A 134 6.53 -5.89 -9.84
CA SER A 134 5.34 -5.04 -9.81
C SER A 134 5.74 -3.59 -9.86
N GLY A 135 4.95 -2.77 -10.51
CA GLY A 135 5.15 -1.33 -10.45
C GLY A 135 3.93 -0.58 -10.93
N ALA A 136 3.88 0.69 -10.54
CA ALA A 136 2.83 1.59 -10.94
C ALA A 136 3.38 3.01 -11.12
N LEU A 137 2.74 3.75 -12.01
CA LEU A 137 2.81 5.20 -12.08
C LEU A 137 1.40 5.71 -11.84
N SER A 138 1.23 6.44 -10.74
CA SER A 138 -0.04 7.02 -10.34
C SER A 138 0.13 8.43 -9.80
N TYR A 139 -0.97 9.18 -9.73
CA TYR A 139 -0.98 10.50 -9.13
C TYR A 139 -1.48 10.38 -7.69
N GLN A 140 -0.63 10.74 -6.74
CA GLN A 140 -0.94 10.62 -5.32
C GLN A 140 -0.95 11.99 -4.68
N ASN A 141 -1.84 12.18 -3.72
CA ASN A 141 -1.87 13.38 -2.93
C ASN A 141 -0.58 13.48 -2.09
N ALA A 142 0.23 14.50 -2.34
CA ALA A 142 1.44 14.75 -1.57
C ALA A 142 1.21 15.64 -0.34
N GLN A 143 -0.03 16.08 -0.11
CA GLN A 143 -0.40 16.99 0.97
C GLN A 143 -1.26 16.27 2.00
N ALA A 144 -0.72 15.96 3.18
CA ALA A 144 -1.44 15.20 4.21
C ALA A 144 -2.82 15.79 4.57
N GLY A 145 -2.97 17.12 4.56
CA GLY A 145 -4.26 17.80 4.80
C GLY A 145 -5.31 17.63 3.69
N ASN A 146 -4.92 17.26 2.47
CA ASN A 146 -5.83 17.04 1.32
C ASN A 146 -6.19 15.56 1.10
N PHE A 147 -5.96 14.70 2.11
CA PHE A 147 -6.23 13.27 2.02
C PHE A 147 -7.71 12.99 1.70
N LEU A 148 -7.99 12.14 0.70
CA LEU A 148 -9.34 11.80 0.20
C LEU A 148 -10.11 12.89 -0.58
N VAL A 149 -9.65 14.14 -0.58
CA VAL A 149 -10.38 15.28 -1.19
C VAL A 149 -9.72 15.85 -2.44
N SER A 150 -8.46 15.49 -2.68
CA SER A 150 -7.71 15.85 -3.90
C SER A 150 -7.87 14.79 -4.97
N ASP A 151 -8.18 15.23 -6.18
CA ASP A 151 -8.23 14.41 -7.39
C ASP A 151 -7.92 15.27 -8.63
N PHE A 152 -8.08 14.71 -9.84
CA PHE A 152 -7.79 15.48 -11.05
C PHE A 152 -8.70 16.70 -11.24
N PHE A 153 -9.82 16.79 -10.52
CA PHE A 153 -10.79 17.87 -10.61
C PHE A 153 -10.68 18.86 -9.43
N THR A 154 -10.61 18.40 -8.17
CA THR A 154 -10.34 19.20 -6.95
C THR A 154 -8.87 19.20 -6.61
N ASN A 155 -8.27 20.37 -6.48
CA ASN A 155 -6.89 20.52 -5.99
C ASN A 155 -5.89 19.59 -6.71
N ALA A 156 -5.96 19.52 -8.05
CA ALA A 156 -5.02 18.74 -8.86
C ALA A 156 -3.55 19.15 -8.60
N ASP A 157 -3.31 20.40 -8.22
CA ASP A 157 -2.00 20.94 -7.82
C ASP A 157 -1.40 20.25 -6.59
N ALA A 158 -2.22 19.57 -5.77
CA ALA A 158 -1.79 18.77 -4.64
C ALA A 158 -1.31 17.37 -5.04
N LEU A 159 -1.60 16.94 -6.27
CA LEU A 159 -1.20 15.63 -6.77
C LEU A 159 0.25 15.66 -7.25
N ALA A 160 1.02 14.69 -6.80
CA ALA A 160 2.37 14.41 -7.26
C ALA A 160 2.36 13.10 -8.05
N LYS A 161 2.95 13.14 -9.24
CA LYS A 161 3.15 11.94 -10.05
C LYS A 161 4.21 11.07 -9.38
N THR A 162 3.83 9.84 -9.07
CA THR A 162 4.62 8.92 -8.26
C THR A 162 4.81 7.63 -9.01
N ARG A 163 6.05 7.17 -9.10
CA ARG A 163 6.45 5.90 -9.69
C ARG A 163 6.98 5.00 -8.59
N SER A 164 6.45 3.78 -8.49
CA SER A 164 7.04 2.73 -7.67
C SER A 164 7.29 1.49 -8.53
N ASN A 165 8.48 0.93 -8.42
CA ASN A 165 8.85 -0.34 -9.05
C ASN A 165 9.44 -1.26 -7.98
N ARG A 166 9.09 -2.54 -8.02
CA ARG A 166 9.60 -3.54 -7.10
C ARG A 166 9.90 -4.83 -7.85
N PHE A 167 11.07 -5.39 -7.58
CA PHE A 167 11.46 -6.73 -7.99
C PHE A 167 11.77 -7.56 -6.75
N GLY A 168 11.20 -8.75 -6.66
CA GLY A 168 11.35 -9.65 -5.53
C GLY A 168 11.64 -11.08 -5.96
N VAL A 169 12.39 -11.79 -5.13
CA VAL A 169 12.60 -13.23 -5.22
C VAL A 169 12.22 -13.82 -3.88
N SER A 170 11.34 -14.81 -3.87
CA SER A 170 11.03 -15.57 -2.67
C SER A 170 11.33 -17.06 -2.88
N THR A 171 11.76 -17.70 -1.80
CA THR A 171 12.00 -19.12 -1.74
C THR A 171 11.26 -19.72 -0.55
N THR A 172 10.64 -20.87 -0.77
CA THR A 172 9.96 -21.62 0.30
C THR A 172 10.46 -23.05 0.33
N MET A 173 10.92 -23.47 1.50
CA MET A 173 11.31 -24.85 1.81
C MET A 173 10.22 -25.47 2.69
N SER A 174 9.10 -25.87 2.08
CA SER A 174 7.93 -26.42 2.78
C SER A 174 8.05 -27.92 3.09
N GLN A 175 8.84 -28.67 2.33
CA GLN A 175 8.90 -30.15 2.39
C GLN A 175 9.98 -30.73 3.33
N GLY A 176 10.50 -29.96 4.28
CA GLY A 176 11.50 -30.44 5.23
C GLY A 176 10.91 -31.11 6.48
N ASP A 177 11.37 -32.34 6.80
CA ASP A 177 10.94 -33.08 7.99
C ASP A 177 11.39 -32.43 9.31
N TRP A 178 12.57 -31.79 9.30
CA TRP A 178 13.24 -31.23 10.48
C TRP A 178 13.36 -29.71 10.45
N VAL A 179 13.62 -29.15 9.26
CA VAL A 179 13.81 -27.71 9.05
C VAL A 179 12.97 -27.29 7.86
N ARG A 180 12.14 -26.27 8.08
CA ARG A 180 11.43 -25.52 7.04
C ARG A 180 11.95 -24.10 7.05
N GLY A 181 11.75 -23.42 5.93
CA GLY A 181 12.17 -22.04 5.84
C GLY A 181 11.51 -21.29 4.72
N THR A 182 11.49 -19.98 4.89
CA THR A 182 11.14 -19.03 3.84
C THR A 182 12.23 -17.97 3.77
N GLY A 183 12.54 -17.51 2.57
CA GLY A 183 13.48 -16.42 2.32
C GLY A 183 12.91 -15.48 1.27
N GLN A 184 13.15 -14.19 1.41
CA GLN A 184 12.76 -13.19 0.44
C GLN A 184 13.88 -12.16 0.27
N ALA A 185 14.18 -11.82 -0.97
CA ALA A 185 15.02 -10.67 -1.32
C ALA A 185 14.21 -9.76 -2.25
N SER A 186 14.29 -8.45 -2.07
CA SER A 186 13.62 -7.51 -2.96
C SER A 186 14.39 -6.21 -3.10
N TYR A 187 14.25 -5.61 -4.27
CA TYR A 187 14.69 -4.26 -4.59
C TYR A 187 13.47 -3.43 -5.00
N SER A 188 13.40 -2.17 -4.56
CA SER A 188 12.37 -1.24 -5.00
C SER A 188 12.91 0.16 -5.23
N ASP A 189 12.43 0.79 -6.28
CA ASP A 189 12.69 2.17 -6.70
C ASP A 189 11.38 2.97 -6.53
N VAL A 190 11.41 4.04 -5.73
CA VAL A 190 10.28 4.95 -5.52
C VAL A 190 10.73 6.36 -5.83
N ALA A 191 10.10 6.96 -6.84
CA ALA A 191 10.38 8.33 -7.26
C ALA A 191 9.07 9.13 -7.37
N SER A 192 9.07 10.40 -7.00
CA SER A 192 7.94 11.30 -7.21
C SER A 192 8.38 12.66 -7.76
N GLU A 193 7.53 13.27 -8.58
CA GLU A 193 7.70 14.64 -9.02
C GLU A 193 7.27 15.62 -7.91
N ARG A 194 7.90 16.80 -7.85
CA ARG A 194 7.43 17.88 -6.99
C ARG A 194 6.06 18.33 -7.49
N ASN A 195 5.12 18.57 -6.57
CA ASN A 195 3.83 19.17 -6.93
C ASN A 195 3.91 20.70 -6.83
N ALA A 196 2.90 21.40 -7.36
CA ALA A 196 2.90 22.86 -7.42
C ALA A 196 2.74 23.53 -6.04
N LEU A 197 2.33 22.78 -5.02
CA LEU A 197 2.05 23.26 -3.66
C LEU A 197 3.18 22.98 -2.66
N ASN A 198 4.18 22.17 -3.03
CA ASN A 198 5.26 21.76 -2.15
C ASN A 198 6.60 22.24 -2.70
N ASN A 199 7.17 23.25 -2.06
CA ASN A 199 8.41 23.89 -2.48
C ASN A 199 9.68 23.17 -1.97
N GLY A 200 9.72 21.83 -2.00
CA GLY A 200 10.90 21.12 -1.51
C GLY A 200 10.93 19.60 -1.64
N PHE A 201 9.84 18.88 -1.41
CA PHE A 201 9.92 17.44 -1.23
C PHE A 201 9.46 16.64 -2.45
N ALA A 202 10.37 15.82 -2.96
CA ALA A 202 10.19 14.80 -3.99
C ALA A 202 10.92 13.56 -3.50
N LEU A 203 10.33 12.39 -3.73
CA LEU A 203 10.94 11.12 -3.36
C LEU A 203 11.86 10.67 -4.50
N ASP A 204 13.00 10.10 -4.15
CA ASP A 204 13.89 9.40 -5.06
C ASP A 204 14.72 8.45 -4.21
N ASN A 205 14.23 7.22 -4.11
CA ASN A 205 14.61 6.29 -3.06
C ASN A 205 14.75 4.88 -3.59
N ASP A 206 15.92 4.29 -3.34
CA ASP A 206 16.23 2.90 -3.63
C ASP A 206 16.22 2.09 -2.34
N THR A 207 15.48 1.00 -2.29
CA THR A 207 15.43 0.13 -1.11
C THR A 207 15.77 -1.32 -1.45
N TYR A 208 16.74 -1.87 -0.71
CA TYR A 208 17.08 -3.28 -0.73
C TYR A 208 16.59 -3.93 0.55
N GLN A 209 15.91 -5.07 0.45
CA GLN A 209 15.39 -5.82 1.58
C GLN A 209 15.74 -7.30 1.44
N LEU A 210 16.17 -7.90 2.54
CA LEU A 210 16.38 -9.34 2.69
C LEU A 210 15.67 -9.78 3.96
N SER A 211 14.86 -10.84 3.90
CA SER A 211 14.24 -11.43 5.07
C SER A 211 14.29 -12.96 5.00
N GLY A 212 14.32 -13.60 6.16
CA GLY A 212 14.34 -15.04 6.26
C GLY A 212 13.70 -15.51 7.56
N ASN A 213 13.08 -16.69 7.50
CA ASN A 213 12.50 -17.35 8.64
C ASN A 213 12.81 -18.85 8.52
N LEU A 214 13.38 -19.42 9.58
CA LEU A 214 13.67 -20.84 9.70
C LEU A 214 12.93 -21.37 10.92
N PHE A 215 12.29 -22.52 10.78
CA PHE A 215 11.48 -23.12 11.84
C PHE A 215 11.44 -24.63 11.69
N ASN A 216 10.95 -25.32 12.71
CA ASN A 216 10.86 -26.77 12.66
C ASN A 216 9.92 -27.28 11.56
N GLY A 217 10.28 -28.45 11.02
CA GLY A 217 9.37 -29.31 10.27
C GLY A 217 8.43 -30.13 11.16
N ASP A 218 7.61 -30.99 10.54
CA ASP A 218 6.52 -31.72 11.22
C ASP A 218 6.98 -32.76 12.24
N ARG A 219 8.24 -33.21 12.21
CA ARG A 219 8.74 -34.26 13.13
C ARG A 219 9.25 -33.75 14.47
N ALA A 220 9.28 -32.44 14.67
CA ALA A 220 9.79 -31.86 15.91
C ALA A 220 8.68 -31.77 16.98
N GLU A 221 8.65 -32.74 17.88
CA GLU A 221 7.64 -32.78 18.96
C GLU A 221 8.14 -32.23 20.29
N TYR A 222 9.42 -32.49 20.64
CA TYR A 222 9.96 -32.15 21.96
C TYR A 222 10.67 -30.80 22.02
N LEU A 223 11.32 -30.42 20.92
CA LEU A 223 12.12 -29.20 20.81
C LEU A 223 11.61 -28.41 19.62
N ILE A 224 11.00 -27.26 19.89
CA ILE A 224 10.45 -26.37 18.87
C ILE A 224 11.22 -25.05 18.91
N TRP A 225 11.58 -24.51 17.77
CA TRP A 225 12.35 -23.31 17.57
C TRP A 225 11.86 -22.56 16.34
N ASN A 226 12.11 -21.26 16.37
CA ASN A 226 11.93 -20.37 15.24
C ASN A 226 13.05 -19.33 15.29
N VAL A 227 13.64 -19.04 14.14
CA VAL A 227 14.61 -17.96 13.97
C VAL A 227 14.20 -17.17 12.74
N SER A 228 13.99 -15.88 12.92
CA SER A 228 13.69 -14.93 11.86
C SER A 228 14.70 -13.79 11.86
N GLY A 229 14.90 -13.19 10.70
CA GLY A 229 15.69 -11.98 10.59
C GLY A 229 15.40 -11.25 9.30
N SER A 230 15.63 -9.93 9.32
CA SER A 230 15.57 -9.10 8.14
C SER A 230 16.59 -7.98 8.17
N PHE A 231 16.95 -7.54 6.98
CA PHE A 231 17.85 -6.45 6.69
C PHE A 231 17.19 -5.57 5.64
N GLN A 232 17.20 -4.27 5.86
CA GLN A 232 16.69 -3.30 4.90
C GLN A 232 17.63 -2.10 4.84
N ASN A 233 18.02 -1.70 3.64
CA ASN A 233 18.74 -0.45 3.40
C ASN A 233 17.93 0.40 2.43
N THR A 234 17.72 1.66 2.77
CA THR A 234 17.08 2.65 1.90
C THR A 234 18.03 3.80 1.66
N ASP A 235 18.50 3.90 0.42
CA ASP A 235 19.33 5.02 -0.04
C ASP A 235 18.37 6.18 -0.34
N ARG A 236 18.56 7.31 0.35
CA ARG A 236 17.70 8.50 0.26
C ARG A 236 18.43 9.58 -0.55
N ALA A 237 17.89 10.00 -1.69
CA ALA A 237 18.60 10.90 -2.62
C ALA A 237 18.84 12.32 -2.08
N VAL A 238 18.15 12.75 -1.03
CA VAL A 238 18.38 14.07 -0.42
C VAL A 238 19.71 14.04 0.34
N ALA A 239 20.72 14.76 -0.16
CA ALA A 239 22.11 14.73 0.31
C ALA A 239 22.33 15.02 1.81
N SER A 240 21.32 15.55 2.53
CA SER A 240 21.35 15.80 3.98
C SER A 240 20.73 14.69 4.83
N GLU A 241 20.04 13.71 4.24
CA GLU A 241 19.27 12.70 4.97
C GLU A 241 20.06 11.42 5.25
N GLY A 242 20.96 11.02 4.34
CA GLY A 242 21.77 9.80 4.48
C GLY A 242 20.95 8.50 4.37
N ASP A 243 21.64 7.37 4.22
CA ASP A 243 20.99 6.07 4.00
C ASP A 243 20.40 5.54 5.31
N PHE A 244 19.20 4.97 5.25
CA PHE A 244 18.53 4.38 6.39
C PHE A 244 18.66 2.86 6.39
N ILE A 245 19.41 2.32 7.35
CA ILE A 245 19.65 0.89 7.51
C ILE A 245 18.89 0.38 8.73
N SER A 246 18.06 -0.66 8.53
CA SER A 246 17.37 -1.40 9.59
C SER A 246 17.78 -2.88 9.56
N ARG A 247 17.99 -3.44 10.75
CA ARG A 247 18.38 -4.83 10.96
C ARG A 247 17.56 -5.37 12.12
N ASN A 248 16.85 -6.48 11.90
CA ASN A 248 16.19 -7.18 12.97
C ASN A 248 16.50 -8.67 12.92
N ALA A 249 16.53 -9.29 14.09
CA ALA A 249 16.58 -10.74 14.24
C ALA A 249 15.82 -11.12 15.50
N SER A 250 15.05 -12.19 15.45
CA SER A 250 14.38 -12.71 16.64
C SER A 250 14.30 -14.22 16.56
N GLY A 251 14.28 -14.87 17.71
CA GLY A 251 14.08 -16.30 17.75
C GLY A 251 13.74 -16.81 19.13
N PHE A 252 13.15 -18.01 19.16
CA PHE A 252 12.84 -18.70 20.39
C PHE A 252 13.17 -20.19 20.30
N LEU A 253 13.28 -20.81 21.47
CA LEU A 253 13.46 -22.24 21.70
C LEU A 253 12.51 -22.68 22.83
N ASP A 254 11.59 -23.58 22.51
CA ASP A 254 10.64 -24.23 23.41
C ASP A 254 11.08 -25.68 23.68
N ILE A 255 11.33 -26.00 24.95
CA ILE A 255 11.72 -27.34 25.42
C ILE A 255 10.53 -27.95 26.19
N HIS A 256 9.89 -28.97 25.62
CA HIS A 256 8.70 -29.60 26.23
C HIS A 256 9.10 -30.50 27.40
N PHE A 257 8.51 -30.23 28.57
CA PHE A 257 8.64 -31.08 29.76
C PHE A 257 7.32 -31.80 30.10
N LEU A 258 6.19 -31.32 29.56
CA LEU A 258 4.91 -32.01 29.51
C LEU A 258 4.33 -31.89 28.10
N LYS A 259 3.31 -32.69 27.78
CA LYS A 259 2.67 -32.74 26.46
C LYS A 259 2.33 -31.34 25.89
N ASN A 260 1.82 -30.43 26.72
CA ASN A 260 1.39 -29.11 26.31
C ASN A 260 2.19 -27.97 26.98
N TRP A 261 3.20 -28.28 27.80
CA TRP A 261 3.96 -27.25 28.51
C TRP A 261 5.44 -27.32 28.14
N ALA A 262 5.98 -26.17 27.77
CA ALA A 262 7.37 -26.00 27.41
C ALA A 262 8.00 -24.83 28.16
N LEU A 263 9.30 -24.96 28.45
CA LEU A 263 10.14 -23.85 28.85
C LEU A 263 10.57 -23.10 27.59
N ARG A 264 10.33 -21.80 27.51
CA ARG A 264 10.79 -20.95 26.41
C ARG A 264 12.06 -20.21 26.79
N VAL A 265 12.99 -20.15 25.85
CA VAL A 265 14.07 -19.15 25.81
C VAL A 265 13.88 -18.32 24.56
N THR A 266 14.01 -17.01 24.65
CA THR A 266 13.80 -16.09 23.53
C THR A 266 14.89 -15.04 23.47
N GLY A 267 15.16 -14.53 22.28
CA GLY A 267 16.08 -13.41 22.07
C GLY A 267 15.69 -12.58 20.85
N SER A 268 15.96 -11.29 20.91
CA SER A 268 15.78 -10.35 19.80
C SER A 268 16.95 -9.40 19.69
N HIS A 269 17.21 -8.96 18.46
CA HIS A 269 18.16 -7.93 18.11
C HIS A 269 17.46 -6.96 17.15
N GLU A 270 17.61 -5.67 17.41
CA GLU A 270 17.20 -4.59 16.53
C GLU A 270 18.35 -3.58 16.42
N GLY A 271 18.62 -3.13 15.20
CA GLY A 271 19.60 -2.11 14.91
C GLY A 271 19.07 -1.18 13.83
N ASN A 272 18.96 0.11 14.16
CA ASN A 272 18.58 1.16 13.21
C ASN A 272 19.73 2.16 13.11
N GLN A 273 20.13 2.52 11.90
CA GLN A 273 21.28 3.40 11.63
C GLN A 273 20.96 4.34 10.49
N ILE A 274 21.35 5.60 10.65
CA ILE A 274 21.47 6.58 9.55
C ILE A 274 22.95 6.67 9.18
N SER A 275 23.33 6.30 7.96
CA SER A 275 24.69 6.42 7.45
C SER A 275 24.83 7.60 6.49
N GLY A 276 26.03 8.16 6.34
CA GLY A 276 26.30 9.24 5.37
C GLY A 276 26.04 10.65 5.88
N ARG A 277 25.65 10.84 7.15
CA ARG A 277 25.60 12.15 7.82
C ARG A 277 26.84 12.36 8.71
N ASN A 278 27.34 13.60 8.74
CA ASN A 278 28.48 14.02 9.58
C ASN A 278 28.04 14.75 10.86
N ASP A 279 26.76 14.67 11.24
CA ASP A 279 26.20 15.32 12.41
C ASP A 279 25.95 14.31 13.56
N THR A 280 25.50 14.84 14.71
CA THR A 280 25.18 14.07 15.91
C THR A 280 23.99 13.09 15.72
N ALA A 281 23.28 13.16 14.59
CA ALA A 281 22.15 12.31 14.25
C ALA A 281 22.55 11.04 13.47
N SER A 282 23.82 10.87 13.09
CA SER A 282 24.40 9.58 12.66
C SER A 282 24.50 8.60 13.86
N LEU A 283 23.37 8.30 14.50
CA LEU A 283 23.29 7.44 15.67
C LEU A 283 22.90 6.02 15.24
N VAL A 284 23.77 5.05 15.52
CA VAL A 284 23.38 3.65 15.51
C VAL A 284 22.61 3.39 16.79
N ARG A 285 21.33 3.02 16.69
CA ARG A 285 20.49 2.61 17.81
C ARG A 285 20.39 1.10 17.82
N LYS A 286 21.08 0.43 18.76
CA LYS A 286 20.95 -1.02 18.96
C LYS A 286 20.13 -1.32 20.20
N PHE A 287 19.30 -2.34 20.08
CA PHE A 287 18.48 -2.87 21.14
C PHE A 287 18.48 -4.40 21.07
N ASN A 288 18.97 -5.03 22.12
CA ASN A 288 18.95 -6.46 22.32
C ASN A 288 17.98 -6.80 23.45
N SER A 289 17.30 -7.93 23.34
CA SER A 289 16.60 -8.50 24.49
C SER A 289 16.79 -10.00 24.54
N TYR A 290 16.83 -10.55 25.74
CA TYR A 290 16.85 -11.99 25.96
C TYR A 290 16.06 -12.35 27.20
N GLY A 291 15.46 -13.53 27.21
CA GLY A 291 14.67 -13.94 28.35
C GLY A 291 14.21 -15.38 28.33
N ALA A 292 13.49 -15.74 29.37
CA ALA A 292 12.98 -17.08 29.59
C ALA A 292 11.54 -17.05 30.11
N GLY A 293 10.79 -18.11 29.82
CA GLY A 293 9.36 -18.13 30.08
C GLY A 293 8.72 -19.50 30.00
N LEU A 294 7.40 -19.51 30.05
CA LEU A 294 6.58 -20.71 29.92
C LEU A 294 5.66 -20.58 28.72
N THR A 295 5.58 -21.65 27.94
CA THR A 295 4.69 -21.78 26.79
C THR A 295 3.68 -22.89 27.06
N TYR A 296 2.40 -22.58 26.91
CA TYR A 296 1.34 -23.57 26.77
C TYR A 296 1.02 -23.75 25.28
N ARG A 297 1.21 -24.96 24.73
CA ARG A 297 1.07 -25.26 23.30
C ARG A 297 0.18 -26.48 23.08
N GLN A 298 -0.85 -26.35 22.24
CA GLN A 298 -1.69 -27.45 21.78
C GLN A 298 -1.34 -27.92 20.36
N SER A 299 -0.89 -26.97 19.52
CA SER A 299 -0.45 -27.21 18.14
C SER A 299 0.45 -26.05 17.70
N SER A 300 1.02 -26.13 16.49
CA SER A 300 1.84 -25.04 15.93
C SER A 300 1.10 -23.70 15.86
N ASN A 301 -0.21 -23.72 15.63
CA ASN A 301 -1.08 -22.54 15.52
C ASN A 301 -1.94 -22.28 16.78
N ARG A 302 -1.63 -22.92 17.91
CA ARG A 302 -2.33 -22.76 19.19
C ARG A 302 -1.33 -22.81 20.34
N TYR A 303 -0.75 -21.67 20.67
CA TYR A 303 0.09 -21.51 21.83
C TYR A 303 -0.06 -20.13 22.47
N ILE A 304 0.28 -20.08 23.75
CA ILE A 304 0.43 -18.84 24.53
C ILE A 304 1.77 -18.94 25.25
N SER A 305 2.62 -17.95 25.07
CA SER A 305 3.93 -17.86 25.70
C SER A 305 4.02 -16.57 26.51
N ILE A 306 4.47 -16.71 27.76
CA ILE A 306 4.78 -15.57 28.65
C ILE A 306 6.24 -15.67 29.04
N THR A 307 6.99 -14.59 28.84
CA THR A 307 8.45 -14.52 29.06
C THR A 307 8.80 -13.34 29.96
N ALA A 308 9.82 -13.50 30.79
CA ALA A 308 10.49 -12.40 31.47
C ALA A 308 11.80 -12.13 30.74
N ASN A 309 11.95 -10.93 30.22
CA ASN A 309 13.06 -10.53 29.36
C ASN A 309 13.85 -9.38 30.01
N THR A 310 15.14 -9.33 29.70
CA THR A 310 16.07 -8.26 30.07
C THR A 310 16.61 -7.62 28.79
N THR A 311 16.76 -6.31 28.82
CA THR A 311 17.29 -5.50 27.72
C THR A 311 18.79 -5.27 27.84
N ASP A 312 19.44 -5.13 26.69
CA ASP A 312 20.81 -4.65 26.52
C ASP A 312 20.77 -3.63 25.37
N SER A 313 20.95 -2.35 25.70
CA SER A 313 20.65 -1.22 24.81
C SER A 313 21.78 -0.19 24.82
N ASP A 314 22.02 0.45 23.67
CA ASP A 314 22.92 1.60 23.59
C ASP A 314 22.34 2.86 24.29
N ILE A 315 21.07 2.82 24.70
CA ILE A 315 20.36 3.88 25.43
C ILE A 315 20.40 3.56 26.94
N GLU A 316 21.13 4.38 27.72
CA GLU A 316 21.41 4.14 29.15
C GLU A 316 20.14 3.98 30.02
N SER A 317 19.04 4.66 29.67
CA SER A 317 17.77 4.53 30.40
C SER A 317 17.07 3.19 30.18
N ASP A 318 17.40 2.48 29.09
CA ASP A 318 16.78 1.20 28.74
C ASP A 318 17.69 0.02 29.04
N ASP A 319 18.95 0.24 29.45
CA ASP A 319 19.91 -0.85 29.67
C ASP A 319 19.63 -1.60 30.98
N GLY A 320 19.59 -2.93 30.90
CA GLY A 320 19.34 -3.80 32.06
C GLY A 320 17.89 -3.79 32.59
N GLU A 321 16.96 -3.13 31.91
CA GLU A 321 15.55 -3.13 32.31
C GLU A 321 14.87 -4.48 32.06
N THR A 322 13.99 -4.87 32.99
CA THR A 322 13.22 -6.11 32.89
C THR A 322 11.79 -5.84 32.46
N PHE A 323 11.29 -6.63 31.50
CA PHE A 323 9.90 -6.52 31.02
C PHE A 323 9.27 -7.90 30.80
N VAL A 324 7.93 -7.92 30.76
CA VAL A 324 7.16 -9.13 30.46
C VAL A 324 6.82 -9.15 28.97
N GLY A 325 7.21 -10.21 28.27
CA GLY A 325 6.83 -10.46 26.88
C GLY A 325 5.68 -11.45 26.76
N LEU A 326 4.75 -11.17 25.85
CA LEU A 326 3.65 -12.06 25.48
C LEU A 326 3.77 -12.42 24.00
N ASP A 327 3.63 -13.70 23.68
CA ASP A 327 3.51 -14.19 22.31
C ASP A 327 2.35 -15.20 22.23
N LEU A 328 1.30 -14.82 21.51
CA LEU A 328 0.03 -15.53 21.40
C LEU A 328 -0.24 -15.85 19.94
N GLN A 329 -0.42 -17.13 19.62
CA GLN A 329 -0.98 -17.56 18.34
C GLN A 329 -2.08 -18.57 18.62
N TRP A 330 -3.31 -18.24 18.28
CA TRP A 330 -4.47 -19.04 18.64
C TRP A 330 -5.51 -19.13 17.51
N ALA A 331 -5.49 -20.25 16.80
CA ALA A 331 -6.51 -20.63 15.84
C ALA A 331 -7.75 -21.20 16.55
N LEU A 332 -8.71 -20.34 16.92
CA LEU A 332 -9.98 -20.74 17.54
C LEU A 332 -10.77 -21.74 16.67
N SER A 333 -10.72 -21.55 15.35
CA SER A 333 -11.29 -22.46 14.36
C SER A 333 -10.46 -22.41 13.06
N PRO A 334 -10.71 -23.27 12.06
CA PRO A 334 -10.09 -23.13 10.73
C PRO A 334 -10.42 -21.79 10.03
N ARG A 335 -11.39 -21.05 10.58
CA ARG A 335 -11.90 -19.78 10.05
C ARG A 335 -11.53 -18.58 10.90
N THR A 336 -10.96 -18.77 12.09
CA THR A 336 -10.67 -17.69 13.04
C THR A 336 -9.26 -17.87 13.61
N SER A 337 -8.39 -16.90 13.38
CA SER A 337 -7.04 -16.87 13.93
C SER A 337 -6.81 -15.56 14.66
N ILE A 338 -6.17 -15.65 15.82
CA ILE A 338 -5.70 -14.49 16.59
C ILE A 338 -4.19 -14.68 16.76
N ASN A 339 -3.42 -13.68 16.34
CA ASN A 339 -2.00 -13.56 16.68
C ASN A 339 -1.84 -12.25 17.45
N ALA A 340 -1.11 -12.26 18.56
CA ALA A 340 -0.79 -11.05 19.30
C ALA A 340 0.57 -11.19 19.95
N ASN A 341 1.34 -10.11 19.93
CA ASN A 341 2.62 -10.02 20.63
C ASN A 341 2.68 -8.71 21.42
N TYR A 342 3.39 -8.75 22.54
CA TYR A 342 3.69 -7.58 23.35
C TYR A 342 5.11 -7.73 23.88
N GLY A 343 5.88 -6.67 23.82
CA GLY A 343 7.27 -6.65 24.23
C GLY A 343 7.82 -5.24 24.31
N ARG A 344 9.12 -5.10 24.07
CA ARG A 344 9.82 -3.81 24.11
C ARG A 344 10.81 -3.72 22.97
N ARG A 345 10.99 -2.51 22.44
CA ARG A 345 11.96 -2.12 21.40
C ARG A 345 12.67 -0.84 21.85
N PHE A 346 13.58 -0.29 21.04
CA PHE A 346 14.35 0.91 21.40
C PHE A 346 13.51 2.18 21.63
N PHE A 347 12.26 2.19 21.17
CA PHE A 347 11.31 3.29 21.36
C PHE A 347 10.31 3.04 22.50
N GLY A 348 10.51 1.98 23.29
CA GLY A 348 9.68 1.63 24.43
C GLY A 348 8.84 0.37 24.22
N GLU A 349 7.74 0.28 24.96
CA GLU A 349 6.80 -0.84 24.85
C GLU A 349 6.24 -0.93 23.44
N THR A 350 6.13 -2.15 22.93
CA THR A 350 5.60 -2.41 21.59
C THR A 350 4.54 -3.50 21.64
N ALA A 351 3.51 -3.36 20.80
CA ALA A 351 2.49 -4.36 20.62
C ALA A 351 2.21 -4.61 19.13
N GLY A 352 1.75 -5.82 18.84
CA GLY A 352 1.26 -6.20 17.52
C GLY A 352 0.09 -7.17 17.67
N ALA A 353 -0.88 -7.07 16.77
CA ALA A 353 -2.02 -7.95 16.75
C ALA A 353 -2.49 -8.20 15.32
N ASN A 354 -2.86 -9.44 15.01
CA ASN A 354 -3.46 -9.81 13.74
C ASN A 354 -4.61 -10.78 14.00
N ILE A 355 -5.83 -10.33 13.76
CA ILE A 355 -7.05 -11.13 13.91
C ILE A 355 -7.68 -11.27 12.54
N SER A 356 -7.94 -12.51 12.14
CA SER A 356 -8.66 -12.79 10.90
C SER A 356 -9.86 -13.69 11.17
N TYR A 357 -10.96 -13.40 10.50
CA TYR A 357 -12.14 -14.26 10.44
C TYR A 357 -12.60 -14.40 9.00
N ASN A 358 -12.80 -15.64 8.54
CA ASN A 358 -13.24 -15.92 7.18
C ASN A 358 -14.39 -16.92 7.17
N SER A 359 -15.55 -16.46 6.72
CA SER A 359 -16.75 -17.27 6.48
C SER A 359 -17.22 -17.08 5.04
N LYS A 360 -18.18 -17.90 4.60
CA LYS A 360 -18.66 -17.91 3.21
C LYS A 360 -19.09 -16.53 2.67
N TYR A 361 -19.65 -15.67 3.51
CA TYR A 361 -20.23 -14.38 3.11
C TYR A 361 -19.68 -13.20 3.90
N LEU A 362 -18.79 -13.44 4.86
CA LEU A 362 -18.23 -12.41 5.73
C LEU A 362 -16.75 -12.71 5.98
N ARG A 363 -15.89 -11.75 5.66
CA ARG A 363 -14.47 -11.74 6.01
C ARG A 363 -14.17 -10.50 6.84
N THR A 364 -13.45 -10.67 7.93
CA THR A 364 -12.91 -9.55 8.69
C THR A 364 -11.41 -9.74 8.90
N SER A 365 -10.69 -8.63 8.91
CA SER A 365 -9.26 -8.57 9.19
C SER A 365 -9.01 -7.37 10.09
N PHE A 366 -8.26 -7.58 11.15
CA PHE A 366 -7.77 -6.53 12.05
C PHE A 366 -6.25 -6.70 12.17
N GLY A 367 -5.50 -5.64 11.90
CA GLY A 367 -4.07 -5.55 12.12
C GLY A 367 -3.75 -4.39 13.05
N TYR A 368 -2.83 -4.60 13.97
CA TYR A 368 -2.14 -3.59 14.76
C TYR A 368 -0.64 -3.85 14.65
N SER A 369 0.13 -2.83 14.33
CA SER A 369 1.59 -2.89 14.21
C SER A 369 2.23 -1.61 14.70
N GLU A 370 3.44 -1.74 15.25
CA GLU A 370 4.31 -0.63 15.61
C GLU A 370 5.71 -0.90 15.07
N ASP A 371 6.13 -0.13 14.07
CA ASP A 371 7.36 -0.36 13.33
C ASP A 371 8.06 0.94 12.95
N VAL A 372 9.38 0.84 12.74
CA VAL A 372 10.18 1.94 12.18
C VAL A 372 10.21 1.81 10.67
N THR A 373 9.81 2.87 9.99
CA THR A 373 9.74 2.90 8.52
C THR A 373 9.98 4.32 8.02
N ASN A 374 9.89 4.52 6.71
CA ASN A 374 9.78 5.82 6.05
C ASN A 374 8.69 5.74 4.96
N THR A 375 8.37 6.87 4.34
CA THR A 375 7.33 6.96 3.31
C THR A 375 7.64 6.10 2.09
N SER A 376 8.88 6.11 1.60
CA SER A 376 9.27 5.34 0.42
C SER A 376 9.08 3.82 0.62
N ARG A 377 9.38 3.29 1.81
CA ARG A 377 9.11 1.87 2.15
C ARG A 377 7.62 1.54 2.17
N LEU A 378 6.78 2.45 2.67
CA LEU A 378 5.32 2.29 2.69
C LEU A 378 4.72 2.31 1.27
N LEU A 379 5.24 3.16 0.39
CA LEU A 379 4.85 3.21 -1.02
C LEU A 379 5.32 1.97 -1.81
N ALA A 380 6.50 1.43 -1.48
CA ALA A 380 7.03 0.23 -2.11
C ALA A 380 6.33 -1.06 -1.64
N ASN A 381 5.87 -1.08 -0.38
CA ASN A 381 5.19 -2.21 0.26
C ASN A 381 3.89 -1.76 0.93
N PRO A 382 2.85 -1.41 0.15
CA PRO A 382 1.56 -1.06 0.72
C PRO A 382 0.98 -2.25 1.47
N GLU A 383 0.45 -2.00 2.67
CA GLU A 383 -0.21 -3.01 3.49
C GLU A 383 -1.51 -3.48 2.82
N ASN A 384 -1.47 -4.60 2.09
CA ASN A 384 -2.63 -5.16 1.42
C ASN A 384 -3.31 -6.23 2.28
N LEU A 385 -4.43 -5.88 2.93
CA LEU A 385 -5.31 -6.81 3.64
C LEU A 385 -6.55 -7.23 2.81
N GLY A 386 -6.57 -6.87 1.52
CA GLY A 386 -7.73 -6.91 0.62
C GLY A 386 -8.72 -8.03 0.91
N VAL A 387 -9.94 -7.64 1.29
CA VAL A 387 -11.03 -8.58 1.63
C VAL A 387 -11.80 -9.06 0.40
N PHE A 388 -11.69 -8.34 -0.73
CA PHE A 388 -12.36 -8.63 -1.99
C PHE A 388 -11.36 -8.91 -3.11
N VAL A 389 -11.77 -9.79 -4.02
CA VAL A 389 -11.11 -10.02 -5.30
C VAL A 389 -12.03 -9.47 -6.38
N CYS A 390 -11.50 -8.61 -7.23
CA CYS A 390 -12.24 -7.97 -8.31
C CYS A 390 -11.58 -8.28 -9.65
N PRO A 391 -12.36 -8.39 -10.73
CA PRO A 391 -11.82 -8.32 -12.07
C PRO A 391 -10.99 -7.05 -12.28
N VAL A 392 -9.96 -7.16 -13.11
CA VAL A 392 -9.21 -5.99 -13.59
C VAL A 392 -10.18 -5.03 -14.31
N ASN A 393 -10.10 -3.73 -14.02
CA ASN A 393 -11.02 -2.67 -14.47
C ASN A 393 -12.41 -2.60 -13.83
N SER A 394 -12.63 -3.25 -12.69
CA SER A 394 -13.87 -3.02 -11.97
C SER A 394 -14.05 -1.53 -11.61
N SER A 395 -15.18 -0.94 -12.00
CA SER A 395 -15.58 0.45 -11.65
C SER A 395 -16.07 0.60 -10.20
N GLY A 396 -16.22 -0.50 -9.45
CA GLY A 396 -16.63 -0.48 -8.05
C GLY A 396 -16.55 -1.87 -7.41
N ILE A 397 -17.13 -2.05 -6.21
CA ILE A 397 -17.12 -3.36 -5.56
C ILE A 397 -18.19 -4.33 -6.07
N SER A 398 -19.03 -3.89 -7.02
CA SER A 398 -20.20 -4.63 -7.53
C SER A 398 -19.86 -5.88 -8.36
N SER A 399 -18.67 -5.89 -8.98
CA SER A 399 -18.16 -7.04 -9.74
C SER A 399 -17.18 -7.90 -8.93
N CYS A 400 -16.92 -7.50 -7.68
CA CYS A 400 -16.00 -8.20 -6.79
C CYS A 400 -16.69 -9.35 -6.07
N PHE A 401 -15.91 -10.36 -5.70
CA PHE A 401 -16.37 -11.46 -4.88
C PHE A 401 -15.43 -11.67 -3.70
N GLN A 402 -15.96 -12.30 -2.65
CA GLN A 402 -15.15 -12.74 -1.54
C GLN A 402 -14.62 -14.16 -1.82
N PRO A 403 -13.30 -14.38 -1.83
CA PRO A 403 -12.76 -15.71 -2.08
C PRO A 403 -13.13 -16.68 -0.94
N ASN A 404 -13.46 -17.92 -1.31
CA ASN A 404 -13.91 -18.95 -0.37
C ASN A 404 -12.77 -19.56 0.48
N SER A 405 -11.51 -19.21 0.21
CA SER A 405 -10.33 -19.72 0.93
C SER A 405 -9.41 -18.57 1.37
N LEU A 406 -8.68 -18.80 2.46
CA LEU A 406 -7.66 -17.87 2.96
C LEU A 406 -6.41 -17.82 2.06
N ASN A 407 -6.19 -18.85 1.24
CA ASN A 407 -5.03 -19.00 0.37
C ASN A 407 -5.40 -18.80 -1.11
N TYR A 408 -6.40 -17.97 -1.37
CA TYR A 408 -6.81 -17.68 -2.73
C TYR A 408 -5.73 -16.88 -3.45
N VAL A 409 -5.30 -17.36 -4.61
CA VAL A 409 -4.36 -16.67 -5.49
C VAL A 409 -5.17 -16.12 -6.66
N PRO A 410 -5.24 -14.79 -6.85
CA PRO A 410 -5.92 -14.19 -7.98
C PRO A 410 -5.38 -14.71 -9.32
N ASN A 411 -6.29 -14.91 -10.27
CA ASN A 411 -5.94 -15.15 -11.66
C ASN A 411 -5.34 -13.89 -12.31
N ALA A 412 -4.86 -14.00 -13.55
CA ALA A 412 -4.25 -12.88 -14.26
C ALA A 412 -5.21 -11.70 -14.49
N ASP A 413 -6.50 -11.97 -14.54
CA ASP A 413 -7.60 -11.01 -14.72
C ASP A 413 -8.25 -10.59 -13.40
N GLU A 414 -7.66 -10.93 -12.25
CA GLU A 414 -8.19 -10.63 -10.92
C GLU A 414 -7.16 -9.91 -10.04
N GLN A 415 -7.64 -9.03 -9.18
CA GLN A 415 -6.81 -8.31 -8.21
C GLN A 415 -7.51 -8.23 -6.86
N PHE A 416 -6.72 -8.23 -5.78
CA PHE A 416 -7.24 -7.84 -4.47
C PHE A 416 -7.49 -6.35 -4.46
N VAL A 417 -8.73 -5.95 -4.14
CA VAL A 417 -9.05 -4.53 -3.95
C VAL A 417 -9.00 -4.20 -2.47
N GLN A 418 -8.14 -3.24 -2.17
CA GLN A 418 -8.04 -2.63 -0.87
C GLN A 418 -9.01 -1.45 -0.80
N ILE A 419 -9.85 -1.44 0.24
CA ILE A 419 -10.85 -0.38 0.47
C ILE A 419 -10.23 0.82 1.22
N THR A 420 -9.00 0.65 1.74
CA THR A 420 -8.25 1.67 2.48
C THR A 420 -7.13 2.28 1.66
N SER A 421 -7.04 3.60 1.60
CA SER A 421 -5.82 4.31 1.22
C SER A 421 -5.02 4.70 2.47
N GLN A 422 -3.71 4.88 2.33
CA GLN A 422 -2.86 5.45 3.37
C GLN A 422 -2.70 6.94 3.11
N ASN A 423 -2.80 7.76 4.16
CA ASN A 423 -2.34 9.13 4.09
C ASN A 423 -0.82 9.11 4.24
N LEU A 424 -0.11 9.43 3.16
CA LEU A 424 1.34 9.47 3.11
C LEU A 424 1.75 10.87 2.68
N GLU A 425 2.58 11.51 3.50
CA GLU A 425 3.21 12.77 3.13
C GLU A 425 4.49 12.48 2.37
N PHE A 426 4.80 13.25 1.33
CA PHE A 426 5.96 13.02 0.48
C PHE A 426 7.24 13.58 1.09
N ASN A 427 7.49 13.22 2.34
CA ASN A 427 8.72 13.45 3.06
C ASN A 427 9.23 12.08 3.55
N ASP A 428 10.52 11.79 3.38
CA ASP A 428 11.12 10.49 3.68
C ASP A 428 11.81 10.44 5.05
N ASP A 429 11.23 11.15 6.01
CA ASP A 429 11.62 11.08 7.42
C ASP A 429 11.56 9.63 7.93
N ILE A 430 12.47 9.30 8.84
CA ILE A 430 12.36 8.05 9.59
C ILE A 430 11.27 8.25 10.63
N ILE A 431 10.22 7.44 10.55
CA ILE A 431 9.06 7.50 11.43
C ILE A 431 8.93 6.24 12.28
N VAL A 432 8.54 6.40 13.53
CA VAL A 432 7.93 5.33 14.32
C VAL A 432 6.44 5.37 14.03
N ARG A 433 5.96 4.37 13.30
CA ARG A 433 4.56 4.28 12.87
C ARG A 433 3.82 3.29 13.75
N LYS A 434 2.77 3.76 14.43
CA LYS A 434 1.75 2.91 15.04
C LYS A 434 0.55 2.86 14.11
N SER A 435 0.20 1.70 13.58
CA SER A 435 -0.93 1.56 12.66
C SER A 435 -1.92 0.50 13.09
N SER A 436 -3.20 0.87 13.06
CA SER A 436 -4.33 -0.05 13.19
C SER A 436 -5.10 -0.07 11.88
N ASN A 437 -5.43 -1.24 11.37
CA ASN A 437 -6.20 -1.40 10.15
C ASN A 437 -7.26 -2.49 10.33
N PHE A 438 -8.52 -2.12 10.21
CA PHE A 438 -9.66 -3.01 10.27
C PHE A 438 -10.42 -2.98 8.94
N GLN A 439 -10.73 -4.14 8.40
CA GLN A 439 -11.50 -4.28 7.18
C GLN A 439 -12.55 -5.36 7.34
N ILE A 440 -13.76 -5.08 6.85
CA ILE A 440 -14.87 -6.02 6.74
C ILE A 440 -15.29 -6.09 5.28
N GLY A 441 -15.39 -7.30 4.75
CA GLY A 441 -16.06 -7.58 3.48
C GLY A 441 -17.27 -8.47 3.74
N TYR A 442 -18.43 -8.09 3.22
CA TYR A 442 -19.64 -8.89 3.22
C TYR A 442 -20.14 -9.02 1.78
N ASP A 443 -20.36 -10.26 1.33
CA ASP A 443 -20.87 -10.55 -0.01
C ASP A 443 -21.96 -11.62 0.07
N PHE A 444 -23.21 -11.21 -0.17
CA PHE A 444 -24.33 -12.15 -0.21
C PHE A 444 -25.44 -11.69 -1.16
N SER A 445 -25.83 -12.60 -2.06
CA SER A 445 -26.96 -12.46 -2.97
C SER A 445 -26.83 -11.27 -3.93
N ARG A 446 -27.32 -10.10 -3.55
CA ARG A 446 -27.36 -8.86 -4.35
C ARG A 446 -26.65 -7.71 -3.65
N VAL A 447 -26.07 -7.96 -2.47
CA VAL A 447 -25.47 -6.93 -1.63
C VAL A 447 -24.01 -7.27 -1.40
N THR A 448 -23.14 -6.34 -1.76
CA THR A 448 -21.72 -6.38 -1.44
C THR A 448 -21.40 -5.13 -0.62
N LEU A 449 -20.84 -5.31 0.56
CA LEU A 449 -20.57 -4.24 1.52
C LEU A 449 -19.12 -4.36 2.00
N GLY A 450 -18.34 -3.32 1.76
CA GLY A 450 -17.02 -3.13 2.29
C GLY A 450 -17.04 -2.07 3.37
N MET A 451 -16.39 -2.33 4.51
CA MET A 451 -16.10 -1.30 5.50
C MET A 451 -14.63 -1.35 5.85
N SER A 452 -14.08 -0.18 6.15
CA SER A 452 -12.72 -0.04 6.62
C SER A 452 -12.59 1.02 7.68
N TRP A 453 -11.71 0.76 8.63
CA TRP A 453 -11.28 1.71 9.64
C TRP A 453 -9.77 1.64 9.74
N ARG A 454 -9.11 2.80 9.70
CA ARG A 454 -7.66 2.89 9.83
C ARG A 454 -7.29 4.02 10.78
N TYR A 455 -6.32 3.75 11.62
CA TYR A 455 -5.66 4.72 12.46
C TYR A 455 -4.16 4.61 12.21
N SER A 456 -3.48 5.74 12.05
CA SER A 456 -2.02 5.79 12.13
C SER A 456 -1.53 6.99 12.90
N GLU A 457 -0.51 6.75 13.71
CA GLU A 457 0.29 7.76 14.37
C GLU A 457 1.72 7.62 13.84
N ASP A 458 2.19 8.65 13.14
CA ASP A 458 3.51 8.73 12.55
C ASP A 458 4.32 9.76 13.36
N ASP A 459 5.30 9.28 14.10
CA ASP A 459 6.22 10.10 14.90
C ASP A 459 7.57 10.19 14.20
N ALA A 460 7.89 11.36 13.65
CA ALA A 460 9.14 11.57 12.93
C ALA A 460 10.31 11.62 13.93
N LEU A 461 11.31 10.78 13.73
CA LEU A 461 12.51 10.76 14.59
C LEU A 461 13.52 11.86 14.20
N ASP A 462 13.49 12.28 12.93
CA ASP A 462 14.39 13.29 12.37
C ASP A 462 13.84 14.72 12.53
N GLN A 463 12.54 14.86 12.78
CA GLN A 463 11.83 16.13 12.91
C GLN A 463 10.94 16.07 14.15
N ASP A 464 10.84 17.13 14.96
CA ASP A 464 9.87 17.16 16.06
C ASP A 464 8.45 17.36 15.48
N ARG A 465 7.88 16.28 14.94
CA ARG A 465 6.61 16.26 14.24
C ARG A 465 5.87 14.94 14.48
N LEU A 466 4.63 15.09 14.95
CA LEU A 466 3.70 14.00 15.17
C LEU A 466 2.47 14.20 14.28
N THR A 467 2.19 13.23 13.41
CA THR A 467 1.02 13.24 12.53
C THR A 467 0.11 12.08 12.88
N ARG A 468 -1.17 12.36 13.12
CA ARG A 468 -2.20 11.36 13.37
C ARG A 468 -3.23 11.40 12.27
N THR A 469 -3.52 10.25 11.69
CA THR A 469 -4.59 10.08 10.70
C THR A 469 -5.58 9.06 11.22
N TYR A 470 -6.83 9.47 11.32
CA TYR A 470 -7.97 8.59 11.53
C TYR A 470 -8.79 8.56 10.24
N SER A 471 -9.18 7.39 9.75
CA SER A 471 -10.04 7.28 8.59
C SER A 471 -11.04 6.14 8.70
N VAL A 472 -12.24 6.38 8.18
CA VAL A 472 -13.33 5.42 8.07
C VAL A 472 -13.85 5.45 6.65
N GLY A 473 -14.01 4.29 6.05
CA GLY A 473 -14.58 4.11 4.72
C GLY A 473 -15.68 3.07 4.76
N SER A 474 -16.74 3.29 3.98
CA SER A 474 -17.78 2.31 3.72
C SER A 474 -18.14 2.37 2.25
N THR A 475 -18.31 1.21 1.62
CA THR A 475 -18.72 1.08 0.23
C THR A 475 -19.79 0.00 0.12
N LEU A 476 -20.89 0.31 -0.55
CA LEU A 476 -22.03 -0.55 -0.77
C LEU A 476 -22.26 -0.69 -2.28
N ALA A 477 -22.40 -1.92 -2.75
CA ALA A 477 -22.92 -2.23 -4.07
C ALA A 477 -24.20 -3.05 -3.94
N TYR A 478 -25.27 -2.59 -4.60
CA TYR A 478 -26.56 -3.25 -4.63
C TYR A 478 -27.00 -3.57 -6.05
N ARG A 479 -27.16 -4.86 -6.36
CA ARG A 479 -27.63 -5.35 -7.66
C ARG A 479 -29.16 -5.28 -7.73
N ILE A 480 -29.70 -4.20 -8.29
CA ILE A 480 -31.16 -4.03 -8.48
C ILE A 480 -31.68 -5.12 -9.43
N GLY A 481 -30.94 -5.38 -10.50
CA GLY A 481 -31.28 -6.38 -11.51
C GLY A 481 -30.05 -7.03 -12.11
N SER A 482 -30.22 -7.75 -13.23
CA SER A 482 -29.11 -8.39 -13.94
C SER A 482 -28.17 -7.39 -14.64
N TYR A 483 -28.63 -6.17 -14.88
CA TYR A 483 -27.93 -5.14 -15.66
C TYR A 483 -27.87 -3.78 -14.97
N THR A 484 -28.27 -3.67 -13.70
CA THR A 484 -28.33 -2.37 -13.01
C THR A 484 -27.83 -2.52 -11.58
N ASN A 485 -26.82 -1.72 -11.26
CA ASN A 485 -26.16 -1.69 -9.96
C ASN A 485 -26.26 -0.28 -9.39
N VAL A 486 -26.45 -0.18 -8.08
CA VAL A 486 -26.29 1.07 -7.34
C VAL A 486 -25.05 0.92 -6.49
N ASN A 487 -24.17 1.90 -6.59
CA ASN A 487 -22.93 1.99 -5.82
C ASN A 487 -23.03 3.20 -4.88
N ALA A 488 -22.59 3.05 -3.65
CA ALA A 488 -22.50 4.15 -2.70
C ALA A 488 -21.22 4.02 -1.90
N SER A 489 -20.49 5.10 -1.71
CA SER A 489 -19.29 5.15 -0.87
C SER A 489 -19.32 6.37 0.01
N VAL A 490 -18.85 6.23 1.25
CA VAL A 490 -18.64 7.33 2.18
C VAL A 490 -17.30 7.11 2.86
N ASN A 491 -16.41 8.08 2.72
CA ASN A 491 -15.10 8.10 3.33
C ASN A 491 -14.96 9.38 4.15
N TYR A 492 -14.40 9.22 5.34
CA TYR A 492 -14.06 10.30 6.25
C TYR A 492 -12.61 10.12 6.69
N ALA A 493 -11.87 11.22 6.78
CA ALA A 493 -10.59 11.25 7.46
C ALA A 493 -10.44 12.50 8.29
N ASN A 494 -9.81 12.33 9.45
CA ASN A 494 -9.33 13.39 10.31
C ASN A 494 -7.81 13.30 10.38
N ILE A 495 -7.13 14.41 10.10
CA ILE A 495 -5.69 14.51 10.15
C ILE A 495 -5.33 15.59 11.15
N THR A 496 -4.56 15.23 12.18
CA THR A 496 -4.00 16.20 13.12
C THR A 496 -2.49 16.16 13.04
N GLN A 497 -1.86 17.32 12.97
CA GLN A 497 -0.41 17.45 12.99
C GLN A 497 0.01 18.38 14.11
N ARG A 498 1.04 17.96 14.83
CA ARG A 498 1.71 18.78 15.83
C ARG A 498 3.20 18.84 15.53
N SER A 499 3.76 20.04 15.50
CA SER A 499 5.19 20.26 15.40
C SER A 499 5.59 21.51 16.18
N GLU A 500 6.80 21.54 16.74
CA GLU A 500 7.37 22.76 17.33
C GLU A 500 8.05 23.67 16.29
N ALA A 501 8.41 23.13 15.12
CA ALA A 501 9.13 23.83 14.05
C ALA A 501 8.27 24.17 12.82
N LEU A 502 7.16 23.45 12.62
CA LEU A 502 6.21 23.61 11.51
C LEU A 502 4.82 23.99 12.04
N ASP A 503 3.94 24.42 11.13
CA ASP A 503 2.55 24.71 11.46
C ASP A 503 1.83 23.45 11.96
N SER A 504 1.18 23.60 13.12
CA SER A 504 0.27 22.61 13.70
C SER A 504 -1.15 22.91 13.25
N GLY A 505 -1.95 21.87 13.02
CA GLY A 505 -3.34 22.06 12.62
C GLY A 505 -4.10 20.75 12.52
N GLU A 506 -5.37 20.89 12.15
CA GLU A 506 -6.32 19.79 11.96
C GLU A 506 -7.01 19.92 10.59
N SER A 507 -7.34 18.79 9.97
CA SER A 507 -8.14 18.72 8.73
C SER A 507 -9.15 17.60 8.82
N ASP A 508 -10.42 17.95 8.59
CA ASP A 508 -11.55 17.05 8.45
C ASP A 508 -11.96 16.97 6.99
N ASN A 509 -11.95 15.74 6.47
CA ASN A 509 -12.06 15.46 5.05
C ASN A 509 -13.17 14.44 4.82
N TRP A 510 -14.22 14.82 4.08
CA TRP A 510 -15.33 13.97 3.70
C TRP A 510 -15.37 13.77 2.19
N ASN A 511 -15.62 12.54 1.77
CA ASN A 511 -15.84 12.18 0.38
C ASN A 511 -16.98 11.15 0.29
N ALA A 512 -18.11 11.54 -0.27
CA ALA A 512 -19.28 10.70 -0.42
C ALA A 512 -19.72 10.63 -1.89
N THR A 513 -19.92 9.43 -2.40
CA THR A 513 -20.33 9.18 -3.77
C THR A 513 -21.56 8.28 -3.79
N ILE A 514 -22.54 8.59 -4.64
CA ILE A 514 -23.67 7.72 -4.95
C ILE A 514 -23.79 7.62 -6.46
N GLY A 515 -23.80 6.40 -6.97
CA GLY A 515 -23.78 6.07 -8.39
C GLY A 515 -24.84 5.05 -8.76
N ILE A 516 -25.34 5.15 -10.00
CA ILE A 516 -26.11 4.10 -10.64
C ILE A 516 -25.49 3.78 -12.00
N ASP A 517 -25.24 2.49 -12.21
CA ASP A 517 -24.64 1.98 -13.44
C ASP A 517 -25.61 1.01 -14.10
N ARG A 518 -25.74 1.14 -15.43
CA ARG A 518 -26.57 0.25 -16.24
C ARG A 518 -25.82 -0.23 -17.46
N THR A 519 -25.69 -1.55 -17.57
CA THR A 519 -25.11 -2.22 -18.73
C THR A 519 -26.18 -2.48 -19.78
N PHE A 520 -25.91 -2.11 -21.03
CA PHE A 520 -26.73 -2.38 -22.20
C PHE A 520 -26.00 -3.34 -23.13
N GLY A 521 -26.54 -4.54 -23.31
CA GLY A 521 -25.87 -5.60 -24.08
C GLY A 521 -24.64 -6.12 -23.34
N GLN A 522 -23.54 -6.33 -24.06
CA GLN A 522 -22.29 -6.88 -23.51
C GLN A 522 -21.15 -5.85 -23.42
N THR A 523 -21.27 -4.69 -24.07
CA THR A 523 -20.13 -3.77 -24.30
C THR A 523 -20.39 -2.32 -23.91
N LEU A 524 -21.64 -1.92 -23.65
CA LEU A 524 -22.00 -0.53 -23.34
C LEU A 524 -22.46 -0.41 -21.89
N GLU A 525 -21.90 0.53 -21.15
CA GLU A 525 -22.32 0.88 -19.79
C GLU A 525 -22.60 2.38 -19.72
N VAL A 526 -23.67 2.74 -19.02
CA VAL A 526 -24.04 4.14 -18.74
C VAL A 526 -24.07 4.32 -17.23
N SER A 527 -23.38 5.35 -16.74
CA SER A 527 -23.27 5.67 -15.33
C SER A 527 -23.79 7.08 -15.03
N ALA A 528 -24.37 7.25 -13.85
CA ALA A 528 -24.70 8.56 -13.31
C ALA A 528 -24.28 8.60 -11.84
N ASN A 529 -23.36 9.51 -11.51
CA ASN A 529 -22.75 9.63 -10.20
C ASN A 529 -22.96 11.01 -9.61
N ILE A 530 -23.20 11.08 -8.31
CA ILE A 530 -23.20 12.30 -7.52
C ILE A 530 -22.05 12.17 -6.53
N ASN A 531 -21.16 13.16 -6.51
CA ASN A 531 -20.04 13.22 -5.59
C ASN A 531 -20.15 14.46 -4.70
N PHE A 532 -19.87 14.29 -3.42
CA PHE A 532 -19.82 15.35 -2.42
C PHE A 532 -18.49 15.26 -1.70
N VAL A 533 -17.70 16.33 -1.80
CA VAL A 533 -16.40 16.46 -1.15
C VAL A 533 -16.47 17.67 -0.23
N ASP A 534 -15.98 17.52 0.99
CA ASP A 534 -15.92 18.61 1.95
C ASP A 534 -14.59 18.53 2.70
N ARG A 535 -13.88 19.65 2.74
CA ARG A 535 -12.66 19.81 3.51
C ARG A 535 -12.87 20.98 4.47
N SER A 536 -12.56 20.77 5.73
CA SER A 536 -12.54 21.82 6.73
C SER A 536 -11.35 21.68 7.66
N GLY A 537 -10.82 22.80 8.17
CA GLY A 537 -9.71 22.82 9.11
C GLY A 537 -8.67 23.89 8.81
N ASP A 538 -7.55 23.81 9.51
CA ASP A 538 -6.44 24.76 9.45
C ASP A 538 -5.08 24.09 9.20
N LEU A 539 -5.06 22.77 8.97
CA LEU A 539 -3.83 22.06 8.63
C LEU A 539 -3.30 22.50 7.27
N VAL A 540 -2.26 23.34 7.31
CA VAL A 540 -1.46 23.78 6.17
C VAL A 540 -0.17 22.97 6.15
N ASN A 541 0.11 22.29 5.04
CA ASN A 541 1.39 21.59 4.87
C ASN A 541 2.39 22.48 4.12
N GLY A 542 3.39 23.00 4.84
CA GLY A 542 4.48 23.80 4.28
C GLY A 542 4.27 25.33 4.35
N ALA A 543 5.36 26.08 4.19
CA ALA A 543 5.38 27.53 4.36
C ALA A 543 4.46 28.27 3.37
N GLY A 544 3.24 28.57 3.80
CA GLY A 544 2.37 29.63 3.27
C GLY A 544 1.59 29.38 1.98
N THR A 545 1.66 28.19 1.35
CA THR A 545 0.93 27.87 0.09
C THR A 545 0.29 26.46 0.04
N GLY A 546 0.31 25.70 1.15
CA GLY A 546 0.08 24.25 1.20
C GLY A 546 -1.34 23.73 0.95
N ASN A 547 -2.34 24.59 0.70
CA ASN A 547 -3.74 24.16 0.67
C ASN A 547 -4.34 23.96 -0.73
N GLY A 548 -3.61 24.32 -1.78
CA GLY A 548 -4.13 24.24 -3.15
C GLY A 548 -4.99 25.43 -3.52
N PHE A 549 -5.43 25.47 -4.77
CA PHE A 549 -6.28 26.54 -5.27
C PHE A 549 -7.57 26.71 -4.47
N LEU A 550 -8.11 25.65 -3.85
CA LEU A 550 -9.38 25.72 -3.13
C LEU A 550 -9.26 26.13 -1.66
N GLY A 551 -8.05 26.29 -1.13
CA GLY A 551 -7.83 26.64 0.27
C GLY A 551 -8.08 25.50 1.25
N ALA A 552 -8.03 25.83 2.55
CA ALA A 552 -8.22 24.87 3.66
C ALA A 552 -9.67 24.41 3.82
N ASN A 553 -10.61 25.30 3.49
CA ASN A 553 -12.04 25.11 3.68
C ASN A 553 -12.76 25.23 2.34
N PHE A 554 -13.29 24.11 1.86
CA PHE A 554 -14.12 24.10 0.65
C PHE A 554 -15.10 22.94 0.65
N THR A 555 -16.23 23.17 -0.01
CA THR A 555 -17.21 22.14 -0.35
C THR A 555 -17.32 22.04 -1.86
N ASP A 556 -17.38 20.83 -2.39
CA ASP A 556 -17.50 20.54 -3.81
C ASP A 556 -18.59 19.51 -4.07
N ARG A 557 -19.49 19.84 -4.99
CA ARG A 557 -20.62 19.02 -5.40
C ARG A 557 -20.52 18.76 -6.89
N ARG A 558 -20.51 17.48 -7.26
CA ARG A 558 -20.41 17.07 -8.66
C ARG A 558 -21.51 16.14 -9.08
N VAL A 559 -21.96 16.34 -10.30
CA VAL A 559 -22.79 15.38 -11.03
C VAL A 559 -22.03 14.93 -12.27
N THR A 560 -21.78 13.63 -12.36
CA THR A 560 -21.07 13.01 -13.47
C THR A 560 -22.01 12.10 -14.24
N LEU A 561 -22.09 12.28 -15.55
CA LEU A 561 -22.77 11.39 -16.47
C LEU A 561 -21.74 10.73 -17.38
N GLY A 562 -21.62 9.41 -17.32
CA GLY A 562 -20.61 8.66 -18.03
C GLY A 562 -21.19 7.65 -19.02
N ILE A 563 -20.46 7.42 -20.10
CA ILE A 563 -20.68 6.30 -21.02
C ILE A 563 -19.36 5.59 -21.19
N THR A 564 -19.34 4.28 -20.95
CA THR A 564 -18.18 3.41 -21.13
C THR A 564 -18.46 2.37 -22.20
N TYR A 565 -17.51 2.21 -23.12
CA TYR A 565 -17.54 1.17 -24.13
C TYR A 565 -16.35 0.23 -23.96
N THR A 566 -16.63 -1.07 -23.82
CA THR A 566 -15.63 -2.13 -23.68
C THR A 566 -15.42 -2.84 -25.01
N TYR A 567 -14.18 -2.84 -25.48
CA TYR A 567 -13.68 -3.62 -26.61
C TYR A 567 -13.09 -4.94 -26.08
N GLN A 568 -13.58 -6.06 -26.60
CA GLN A 568 -13.08 -7.42 -26.33
C GLN A 568 -12.37 -7.99 -27.55
#